data_AF-A0A958AFD2-F1
#
_entry.id   AF-A0A958AFD2-F1
#
_cell.length_a   1.000
_cell.length_b   1.000
_cell.length_c   1.000
_cell.angle_alpha   90.00
_cell.angle_beta   90.00
_cell.angle_gamma   90.00
#
_symmetry.space_group_name_H-M   'P 1'
#
loop_
_entity.id
_entity.type
_entity.pdbx_description
1 polymer ?
#
loop_
_entity_poly.entity_id
_entity_poly.type
_entity_poly.pdbx_seq_one_letter_code
_entity_poly.pdbx_strand_id
1 'polypeptide(L)'
;AIAEINPNVVPSTGLTTEIELTPVPNGVYMSDIIVLLTDGASNQGPLPLDAAQQAVDRGIRVYPIGFGTASGSIMDCSSFGGGPSFGGGFGGGGFRRGIDEETLKEIADMTGGTYFSAESAGELQDIFQELPTYLITKRELREISVAFTIIGALLMMMTFGLSLIWHPLP
;
A
#
# COMPACT_ATOMS: atom_id res chain seq x y z
N ALA A 1 8.37 0.14 -5.72
CA ALA A 1 6.90 0.07 -5.59
C ALA A 1 6.22 1.40 -5.93
N ILE A 2 6.12 2.39 -5.03
CA ILE A 2 5.37 3.64 -5.34
C ILE A 2 6.02 4.42 -6.50
N ALA A 3 7.35 4.57 -6.47
CA ALA A 3 8.12 5.24 -7.53
C ALA A 3 8.05 4.55 -8.91
N GLU A 4 7.64 3.27 -8.99
CA GLU A 4 7.42 2.58 -10.28
C GLU A 4 6.12 3.04 -10.95
N ILE A 5 5.15 3.52 -10.16
CA ILE A 5 3.82 3.93 -10.62
C ILE A 5 3.73 5.45 -10.68
N ASN A 6 4.27 6.15 -9.68
CA ASN A 6 4.29 7.61 -9.62
C ASN A 6 5.72 8.14 -9.81
N PRO A 7 6.04 8.75 -10.97
CA PRO A 7 7.37 9.29 -11.23
C PRO A 7 7.72 10.52 -10.38
N ASN A 8 6.75 11.11 -9.68
CA ASN A 8 6.99 12.22 -8.75
C ASN A 8 7.54 11.74 -7.39
N VAL A 9 7.53 10.44 -7.13
CA VAL A 9 8.09 9.85 -5.91
C VAL A 9 9.47 9.28 -6.21
N VAL A 10 10.47 9.69 -5.43
CA VAL A 10 11.85 9.21 -5.64
C VAL A 10 11.97 7.72 -5.28
N PRO A 11 12.64 6.89 -6.08
CA PRO A 11 12.87 5.48 -5.76
C PRO A 11 13.59 5.27 -4.41
N SER A 12 13.34 4.14 -3.75
CA SER A 12 14.04 3.73 -2.53
C SER A 12 15.28 2.87 -2.81
N THR A 13 15.41 2.35 -4.03
CA THR A 13 16.48 1.42 -4.44
C THR A 13 17.14 1.94 -5.71
N GLY A 14 18.46 1.80 -5.83
CA GLY A 14 19.19 2.20 -7.05
C GLY A 14 19.59 3.67 -7.13
N LEU A 15 19.69 4.38 -5.99
CA LEU A 15 20.37 5.68 -5.95
C LEU A 15 21.86 5.47 -6.27
N THR A 16 22.21 5.55 -7.55
CA THR A 16 23.55 6.01 -7.95
C THR A 16 23.69 7.43 -7.41
N THR A 17 24.84 7.73 -6.80
CA THR A 17 25.27 8.89 -5.99
C THR A 17 24.85 10.32 -6.43
N GLU A 18 24.08 10.47 -7.50
CA GLU A 18 23.73 11.73 -8.16
C GLU A 18 22.27 12.20 -7.89
N ILE A 19 21.38 11.36 -7.35
CA ILE A 19 20.05 11.81 -6.90
C ILE A 19 20.10 12.07 -5.40
N GLU A 20 20.52 13.28 -5.02
CA GLU A 20 20.34 13.78 -3.66
C GLU A 20 18.83 13.88 -3.38
N LEU A 21 18.33 13.13 -2.40
CA LEU A 21 16.95 13.24 -1.93
C LEU A 21 16.79 14.62 -1.30
N THR A 22 16.26 15.60 -2.04
CA THR A 22 15.76 16.82 -1.42
C THR A 22 14.47 16.47 -0.69
N PRO A 23 14.42 16.53 0.65
CA PRO A 23 13.20 16.20 1.38
C PRO A 23 12.06 17.11 0.94
N VAL A 24 10.88 16.53 0.76
CA VAL A 24 9.67 17.32 0.50
C VAL A 24 9.44 18.27 1.68
N PRO A 25 9.13 19.56 1.45
CA PRO A 25 8.84 20.49 2.54
C PRO A 25 7.74 19.98 3.47
N ASN A 26 7.93 20.15 4.78
CA ASN A 26 6.97 19.72 5.79
C ASN A 26 5.57 20.32 5.53
N GLY A 27 4.55 19.47 5.53
CA GLY A 27 3.15 19.84 5.26
C GLY A 27 2.74 19.77 3.79
N VAL A 28 3.66 19.48 2.86
CA VAL A 28 3.34 19.13 1.47
C VAL A 28 3.29 17.62 1.35
N TYR A 29 2.14 17.08 0.96
CA TYR A 29 1.91 15.64 0.85
C TYR A 29 1.66 15.21 -0.59
N MET A 30 2.18 14.03 -0.94
CA MET A 30 1.85 13.35 -2.19
C MET A 30 0.40 12.83 -2.15
N SER A 31 -0.18 12.56 -3.32
CA SER A 31 -1.47 11.87 -3.43
C SER A 31 -1.42 10.47 -2.84
N ASP A 32 -0.26 9.82 -2.92
CA ASP A 32 -0.09 8.45 -2.52
C ASP A 32 0.03 8.33 -1.00
N ILE A 33 -0.61 7.29 -0.46
CA ILE A 33 -0.60 6.95 0.94
C ILE A 33 -0.19 5.48 1.10
N ILE A 34 0.36 5.14 2.26
CA ILE A 34 0.64 3.77 2.65
C ILE A 34 -0.33 3.42 3.77
N VAL A 35 -1.08 2.32 3.61
CA VAL A 35 -1.84 1.73 4.72
C VAL A 35 -1.05 0.52 5.21
N LEU A 36 -0.59 0.58 6.46
CA LEU A 36 0.24 -0.46 7.07
C LEU A 36 -0.62 -1.29 8.04
N LEU A 37 -0.94 -2.53 7.69
CA LEU A 37 -1.65 -3.44 8.59
C LEU A 37 -0.64 -4.37 9.29
N THR A 38 -0.67 -4.43 10.62
CA THR A 38 0.24 -5.30 11.40
C THR A 38 -0.42 -5.87 12.66
N ASP A 39 -0.05 -7.08 13.04
CA ASP A 39 -0.54 -7.80 14.22
C ASP A 39 0.49 -7.88 15.36
N GLY A 40 1.65 -7.24 15.22
CA GLY A 40 2.74 -7.35 16.19
C GLY A 40 3.88 -6.37 15.96
N ALA A 41 4.88 -6.48 16.85
CA ALA A 41 6.10 -5.68 16.74
C ALA A 41 6.99 -6.14 15.57
N SER A 42 7.76 -5.20 15.01
CA SER A 42 8.78 -5.50 14.00
C SER A 42 9.85 -6.44 14.58
N ASN A 43 10.15 -7.52 13.88
CA ASN A 43 11.08 -8.56 14.32
C ASN A 43 12.29 -8.74 13.39
N GLN A 44 12.20 -8.28 12.13
CA GLN A 44 13.24 -8.36 11.12
C GLN A 44 13.10 -7.20 10.12
N GLY A 45 14.23 -6.77 9.55
CA GLY A 45 14.28 -5.71 8.54
C GLY A 45 14.82 -4.38 9.08
N PRO A 46 14.69 -3.29 8.30
CA PRO A 46 15.07 -1.95 8.74
C PRO A 46 14.21 -1.51 9.93
N LEU A 47 14.75 -0.59 10.74
CA LEU A 47 14.02 -0.04 11.87
C LEU A 47 12.75 0.67 11.37
N PRO A 48 11.57 0.45 11.99
CA PRO A 48 10.31 1.02 11.52
C PRO A 48 10.33 2.56 11.40
N LEU A 49 10.99 3.23 12.35
CA LEU A 49 11.14 4.68 12.34
C LEU A 49 12.04 5.17 11.20
N ASP A 50 13.12 4.44 10.88
CA ASP A 50 13.97 4.78 9.73
C ASP A 50 13.21 4.63 8.40
N ALA A 51 12.39 3.58 8.29
CA ALA A 51 11.54 3.37 7.13
C ALA A 51 10.44 4.45 7.02
N ALA A 52 9.90 4.89 8.14
CA ALA A 52 8.92 5.96 8.17
C ALA A 52 9.56 7.33 7.86
N GLN A 53 10.80 7.57 8.27
CA GLN A 53 11.56 8.76 7.84
C GLN A 53 11.71 8.82 6.32
N GLN A 54 11.99 7.68 5.68
CA GLN A 54 12.03 7.61 4.22
C GLN A 54 10.68 7.95 3.56
N ALA A 55 9.55 7.68 4.24
CA ALA A 55 8.24 8.09 3.78
C ALA A 55 8.04 9.61 3.94
N VAL A 56 8.48 10.19 5.06
CA VAL A 56 8.47 11.64 5.32
C VAL A 56 9.27 12.39 4.25
N ASP A 57 10.49 11.92 3.94
CA ASP A 57 11.35 12.56 2.94
C ASP A 57 10.70 12.62 1.55
N ARG A 58 9.76 11.71 1.28
CA ARG A 58 8.99 11.62 0.03
C ARG A 58 7.60 12.27 0.12
N GLY A 59 7.23 12.84 1.26
CA GLY A 59 5.92 13.43 1.51
C GLY A 59 4.77 12.40 1.50
N ILE A 60 5.05 11.13 1.82
CA ILE A 60 4.08 10.03 1.82
C ILE A 60 3.54 9.83 3.23
N ARG A 61 2.21 9.86 3.36
CA ARG A 61 1.53 9.59 4.64
C ARG A 61 1.40 8.09 4.88
N VAL A 62 1.64 7.66 6.11
CA VAL A 62 1.47 6.27 6.54
C VAL A 62 0.33 6.18 7.56
N TYR A 63 -0.63 5.30 7.29
CA TYR A 63 -1.76 4.99 8.16
C TYR A 63 -1.60 3.58 8.73
N PRO A 64 -0.99 3.45 9.91
CA PRO A 64 -0.82 2.16 10.56
C PRO A 64 -2.12 1.70 11.22
N ILE A 65 -2.44 0.42 11.02
CA ILE A 65 -3.58 -0.29 11.58
C ILE A 65 -3.02 -1.47 12.37
N GLY A 66 -3.12 -1.41 13.69
CA GLY A 66 -2.85 -2.53 14.58
C GLY A 66 -4.03 -3.48 14.61
N PHE A 67 -3.84 -4.74 14.20
CA PHE A 67 -4.89 -5.76 14.18
C PHE A 67 -4.68 -6.78 15.30
N GLY A 68 -5.62 -6.85 16.24
CA GLY A 68 -5.56 -7.73 17.40
C GLY A 68 -5.73 -6.97 18.71
N THR A 69 -5.39 -7.64 19.82
CA THR A 69 -5.58 -7.08 21.17
C THR A 69 -4.22 -6.69 21.77
N ALA A 70 -4.17 -5.55 22.47
CA ALA A 70 -2.96 -5.06 23.14
C ALA A 70 -2.41 -6.06 24.18
N SER A 71 -3.31 -6.83 24.81
CA SER A 71 -2.96 -7.99 25.62
C SER A 71 -2.77 -9.21 24.72
N GLY A 72 -1.62 -9.25 24.02
CA GLY A 72 -1.22 -10.36 23.17
C GLY A 72 -1.64 -11.72 23.71
N SER A 73 -2.27 -12.54 22.86
CA SER A 73 -2.66 -13.88 23.25
C SER A 73 -1.41 -14.68 23.63
N ILE A 74 -1.47 -15.37 24.77
CA ILE A 74 -0.38 -16.28 25.17
C ILE A 74 -0.39 -17.39 24.13
N MET A 75 0.56 -17.38 23.21
CA MET A 75 0.78 -18.56 22.36
C MET A 75 1.38 -19.64 23.25
N ASP A 76 0.50 -20.52 23.71
CA ASP A 76 0.89 -21.76 24.34
C ASP A 76 1.46 -22.70 23.27
N CYS A 77 2.78 -22.61 23.05
CA CYS A 77 3.52 -23.54 22.20
C CYS A 77 3.75 -24.91 22.87
N SER A 78 3.02 -25.28 23.94
CA SER A 78 3.12 -26.62 24.53
C SER A 78 2.61 -27.74 23.61
N SER A 79 1.85 -27.43 22.57
CA SER A 79 1.21 -28.42 21.68
C SER A 79 2.01 -28.75 20.40
N PHE A 80 3.03 -27.94 20.04
CA PHE A 80 3.95 -28.27 18.93
C PHE A 80 5.04 -29.23 19.42
N GLY A 81 4.68 -30.52 19.42
CA GLY A 81 5.47 -31.72 19.69
C GLY A 81 6.98 -31.54 19.91
N GLY A 82 7.38 -31.52 21.17
CA GLY A 82 8.77 -31.71 21.58
C GLY A 82 8.82 -31.93 23.09
N GLY A 83 9.06 -33.17 23.51
CA GLY A 83 9.28 -33.49 24.92
C GLY A 83 10.44 -32.70 25.54
N PRO A 84 10.69 -32.84 26.85
CA PRO A 84 11.53 -31.95 27.67
C PRO A 84 13.05 -32.01 27.36
N SER A 85 13.45 -32.43 26.15
CA SER A 85 14.81 -32.79 25.79
C SER A 85 15.35 -32.10 24.53
N PHE A 86 14.72 -31.04 24.02
CA PHE A 86 15.38 -30.11 23.09
C PHE A 86 15.92 -28.92 23.87
N GLY A 87 17.18 -29.03 24.26
CA GLY A 87 17.89 -28.07 25.09
C GLY A 87 18.00 -26.68 24.46
N GLY A 88 17.82 -25.66 25.30
CA GLY A 88 18.14 -24.28 24.96
C GLY A 88 17.36 -23.25 25.77
N GLY A 89 17.50 -23.23 27.10
CA GLY A 89 17.59 -21.99 27.89
C GLY A 89 16.56 -20.85 27.79
N PHE A 90 15.39 -20.99 27.18
CA PHE A 90 14.36 -19.94 27.22
C PHE A 90 13.27 -20.31 28.22
N GLY A 91 13.35 -19.68 29.40
CA GLY A 91 12.49 -19.92 30.54
C GLY A 91 11.00 -19.75 30.21
N GLY A 92 10.17 -20.43 31.01
CA GLY A 92 8.71 -20.37 30.97
C GLY A 92 8.15 -18.98 31.29
N GLY A 93 8.28 -18.06 30.35
CA GLY A 93 7.51 -16.82 30.26
C GLY A 93 6.93 -16.78 28.86
N GLY A 94 5.60 -16.88 28.74
CA GLY A 94 4.93 -16.72 27.46
C GLY A 94 5.42 -15.43 26.79
N PHE A 95 5.97 -15.55 25.57
CA PHE A 95 6.34 -14.38 24.79
C PHE A 95 5.08 -13.54 24.60
N ARG A 96 5.00 -12.38 25.28
CA ARG A 96 3.97 -11.38 25.01
C ARG A 96 4.22 -10.85 23.60
N ARG A 97 3.61 -11.48 22.60
CA ARG A 97 3.46 -10.94 21.25
C ARG A 97 2.28 -9.98 21.29
N GLY A 98 2.55 -8.75 21.69
CA GLY A 98 1.61 -7.64 21.61
C GLY A 98 1.91 -6.77 20.40
N ILE A 99 0.91 -6.00 19.99
CA ILE A 99 1.06 -4.93 19.02
C ILE A 99 1.92 -3.83 19.67
N ASP A 100 2.95 -3.37 18.96
CA ASP A 100 3.76 -2.23 19.37
C ASP A 100 3.06 -0.93 18.97
N GLU A 101 2.02 -0.56 19.72
CA GLU A 101 1.22 0.62 19.42
C GLU A 101 2.01 1.93 19.53
N GLU A 102 3.04 1.97 20.38
CA GLU A 102 3.85 3.18 20.59
C GLU A 102 4.61 3.52 19.31
N THR A 103 5.33 2.54 18.75
CA THR A 103 6.04 2.71 17.47
C THR A 103 5.05 3.04 16.33
N LEU A 104 3.87 2.40 16.30
CA LEU A 104 2.88 2.67 15.25
C LEU A 104 2.28 4.09 15.34
N LYS A 105 2.03 4.59 16.55
CA LYS A 105 1.58 5.97 16.76
C LYS A 105 2.66 6.97 16.35
N GLU A 106 3.92 6.70 16.69
CA GLU A 106 5.04 7.54 16.29
C GLU A 106 5.18 7.63 14.75
N ILE A 107 5.01 6.51 14.05
CA ILE A 107 5.02 6.48 12.58
C ILE A 107 3.85 7.30 11.99
N ALA A 108 2.65 7.18 12.56
CA ALA A 108 1.50 7.97 12.13
C ALA A 108 1.77 9.47 12.32
N ASP A 109 2.28 9.85 13.49
CA ASP A 109 2.54 11.25 13.85
C ASP A 109 3.64 11.86 12.98
N MET A 110 4.75 11.15 12.75
CA MET A 110 5.86 11.66 11.95
C MET A 110 5.49 11.85 10.47
N THR A 111 4.61 10.98 9.93
CA THR A 111 4.22 11.01 8.52
C THR A 111 2.97 11.85 8.26
N GLY A 112 2.27 12.34 9.29
CA GLY A 112 1.03 13.09 9.17
C GLY A 112 -0.20 12.22 8.85
N GLY A 113 -0.14 10.93 9.22
CA GLY A 113 -1.24 9.97 9.13
C GLY A 113 -2.04 9.86 10.43
N THR A 114 -2.68 8.72 10.64
CA THR A 114 -3.45 8.43 11.86
C THR A 114 -3.35 6.95 12.17
N TYR A 115 -3.08 6.61 13.43
CA TYR A 115 -3.07 5.23 13.91
C TYR A 115 -4.50 4.75 14.17
N PHE A 116 -4.79 3.52 13.76
CA PHE A 116 -6.04 2.84 14.04
C PHE A 116 -5.77 1.49 14.72
N SER A 117 -6.67 1.11 15.62
CA SER A 117 -6.68 -0.23 16.23
C SER A 117 -7.93 -0.95 15.77
N ALA A 118 -7.80 -2.19 15.32
CA ALA A 118 -8.89 -3.03 14.89
C ALA A 118 -8.85 -4.36 15.63
N GLU A 119 -9.87 -4.67 16.42
CA GLU A 119 -10.00 -5.97 17.10
C GLU A 119 -10.82 -6.98 16.30
N SER A 120 -11.54 -6.51 15.27
CA SER A 120 -12.41 -7.34 14.44
C SER A 120 -12.35 -6.99 12.95
N ALA A 121 -12.78 -7.93 12.10
CA ALA A 121 -12.87 -7.71 10.66
C ALA A 121 -13.89 -6.61 10.28
N GLY A 122 -14.94 -6.43 11.09
CA GLY A 122 -15.93 -5.36 10.90
C GLY A 122 -15.31 -3.99 11.15
N GLU A 123 -14.63 -3.84 12.28
CA GLU A 123 -13.93 -2.59 12.64
C GLU A 123 -12.83 -2.24 11.64
N LEU A 124 -12.08 -3.24 11.15
CA LEU A 124 -11.10 -3.04 10.08
C LEU A 124 -11.77 -2.48 8.81
N GLN A 125 -12.94 -3.01 8.45
CA GLN A 125 -13.69 -2.57 7.28
C GLN A 125 -14.21 -1.14 7.44
N ASP A 126 -14.62 -0.76 8.64
CA ASP A 126 -15.06 0.59 8.97
C ASP A 126 -13.90 1.59 8.90
N ILE A 127 -12.74 1.23 9.46
CA ILE A 127 -11.50 2.04 9.34
C ILE A 127 -11.15 2.30 7.87
N PHE A 128 -11.20 1.26 7.02
CA PHE A 128 -10.94 1.43 5.59
C PHE A 128 -11.94 2.37 4.89
N GLN A 129 -13.18 2.46 5.37
CA GLN A 129 -14.18 3.39 4.84
C GLN A 129 -13.96 4.83 5.34
N GLU A 130 -13.42 4.98 6.54
CA GLU A 130 -13.11 6.28 7.15
C GLU A 130 -11.79 6.88 6.66
N LEU A 131 -10.93 6.09 6.01
CA LEU A 131 -9.66 6.59 5.47
C LEU A 131 -9.89 7.77 4.53
N PRO A 132 -9.13 8.86 4.69
CA PRO A 132 -9.36 10.08 3.94
C PRO A 132 -9.05 9.84 2.45
N THR A 133 -10.10 9.90 1.64
CA THR A 133 -9.98 9.78 0.19
C THR A 133 -9.62 11.14 -0.40
N TYR A 134 -8.33 11.38 -0.64
CA TYR A 134 -7.89 12.55 -1.39
C TYR A 134 -7.91 12.25 -2.89
N LEU A 135 -8.95 12.73 -3.58
CA LEU A 135 -9.03 12.63 -5.03
C LEU A 135 -8.17 13.73 -5.67
N ILE A 136 -7.01 13.38 -6.20
CA ILE A 136 -6.24 14.28 -7.05
C ILE A 136 -6.56 13.99 -8.52
N THR A 137 -6.93 15.04 -9.26
CA THR A 137 -7.20 14.91 -10.70
C THR A 137 -5.88 14.85 -11.46
N LYS A 138 -5.51 13.67 -11.98
CA LYS A 138 -4.37 13.50 -12.89
C LYS A 138 -4.85 13.65 -14.34
N ARG A 139 -4.25 14.58 -15.09
CA ARG A 139 -4.49 14.68 -16.54
C ARG A 139 -3.56 13.71 -17.26
N GLU A 140 -4.11 12.64 -17.81
CA GLU A 140 -3.40 11.71 -18.68
C GLU A 140 -3.77 11.99 -20.15
N LEU A 141 -2.77 12.09 -21.02
CA LEU A 141 -2.98 12.18 -22.46
C LEU A 141 -3.34 10.79 -22.98
N ARG A 142 -4.61 10.59 -23.36
CA ARG A 142 -5.07 9.33 -23.94
C ARG A 142 -5.15 9.44 -25.46
N GLU A 143 -4.59 8.44 -26.16
CA GLU A 143 -4.72 8.37 -27.61
C GLU A 143 -6.18 8.12 -28.02
N ILE A 144 -6.68 8.96 -28.93
CA ILE A 144 -8.05 8.89 -29.47
C ILE A 144 -8.11 8.07 -30.77
N SER A 145 -6.94 7.63 -31.26
CA SER A 145 -6.75 6.92 -32.54
C SER A 145 -7.65 5.69 -32.67
N VAL A 146 -7.79 4.89 -31.61
CA VAL A 146 -8.64 3.69 -31.59
C VAL A 146 -10.11 4.03 -31.87
N ALA A 147 -10.63 5.12 -31.33
CA ALA A 147 -12.01 5.54 -31.57
C ALA A 147 -12.21 5.91 -33.05
N PHE A 148 -11.26 6.64 -33.64
CA PHE A 148 -11.28 6.97 -35.07
C PHE A 148 -11.17 5.71 -35.95
N THR A 149 -10.32 4.74 -35.58
CA THR A 149 -10.17 3.48 -36.31
C THR A 149 -11.46 2.65 -36.29
N ILE A 150 -12.13 2.55 -35.15
CA ILE A 150 -13.42 1.84 -35.03
C ILE A 150 -14.49 2.50 -35.90
N ILE A 151 -14.60 3.83 -35.82
CA ILE A 151 -15.56 4.60 -36.65
C ILE A 151 -15.27 4.39 -38.14
N GLY A 152 -14.00 4.47 -38.55
CA GLY A 152 -13.58 4.22 -39.93
C GLY A 152 -13.91 2.81 -40.40
N ALA A 153 -13.64 1.78 -39.57
CA ALA A 153 -13.95 0.40 -39.89
C ALA A 153 -15.45 0.15 -40.05
N LEU A 154 -16.28 0.76 -39.18
CA LEU A 154 -17.74 0.68 -39.29
C LEU A 154 -18.26 1.35 -40.56
N LEU A 155 -17.72 2.50 -40.93
CA LEU A 155 -18.07 3.19 -42.18
C LEU A 155 -17.68 2.37 -43.41
N MET A 156 -16.52 1.70 -43.40
CA MET A 156 -16.13 0.78 -44.49
C MET A 156 -17.08 -0.42 -44.57
N MET A 157 -17.41 -1.04 -43.44
CA MET A 157 -18.36 -2.16 -43.40
C MET A 157 -19.75 -1.75 -43.91
N MET A 158 -20.22 -0.57 -43.51
CA MET A 158 -21.49 -0.01 -43.97
C MET A 158 -21.47 0.24 -45.48
N THR A 159 -20.37 0.80 -46.00
CA THR A 159 -20.18 1.03 -47.44
C THR A 159 -20.22 -0.28 -48.22
N PHE A 160 -19.53 -1.32 -47.73
CA PHE A 160 -19.51 -2.64 -48.36
C PHE A 160 -20.90 -3.30 -48.32
N GLY A 161 -21.60 -3.20 -47.19
CA GLY A 161 -22.96 -3.70 -47.04
C GLY A 161 -23.95 -3.02 -48.00
N LEU A 162 -23.93 -1.70 -48.07
CA LEU A 162 -24.75 -0.93 -49.03
C LEU A 162 -24.41 -1.28 -50.48
N SER A 163 -23.12 -1.48 -50.80
CA SER A 163 -22.67 -1.88 -52.13
C SER A 163 -23.28 -3.22 -52.56
N LEU A 164 -23.32 -4.21 -51.66
CA LEU A 164 -23.91 -5.52 -51.95
C LEU A 164 -25.44 -5.46 -52.09
N ILE A 165 -26.11 -4.57 -51.35
CA ILE A 165 -27.56 -4.38 -51.45
C ILE A 165 -27.94 -3.75 -52.80
N TRP A 166 -27.16 -2.77 -53.28
CA TRP A 166 -27.44 -2.07 -54.54
C TRP A 166 -26.98 -2.84 -55.78
N HIS A 167 -25.91 -3.62 -55.67
CA HIS A 167 -25.41 -4.48 -56.73
C HIS A 167 -25.37 -5.93 -56.23
N PRO A 168 -26.53 -6.62 -56.20
CA PRO A 168 -26.56 -8.03 -55.81
C PRO A 168 -25.70 -8.83 -56.80
N LEU A 169 -24.73 -9.55 -56.26
CA LEU A 169 -23.83 -10.40 -57.06
C LEU A 169 -24.67 -11.52 -57.72
N PRO A 170 -24.40 -11.85 -59.00
CA PRO A 170 -25.11 -12.90 -59.73
C PRO A 170 -24.84 -14.30 -59.17
#